data_AF-A0A947VS97-F1
#
_entry.id   AF-A0A947VS97-F1
#
_cell.length_a   1.000
_cell.length_b   1.000
_cell.length_c   1.000
_cell.angle_alpha   90.00
_cell.angle_beta   90.00
_cell.angle_gamma   90.00
#
_symmetry.space_group_name_H-M   'P 1'
#
loop_
_entity.id
_entity.type
_entity.pdbx_description
1 polymer ?
#
loop_
_entity_poly.entity_id
_entity_poly.type
_entity_poly.pdbx_seq_one_letter_code
_entity_poly.pdbx_strand_id
1 'polypeptide(L)'
;MKVSAFGRAAAMAFLYIAAFVILVVVQFPSAGPISAQAGGVALKALPGRDGGGVRSAEVSVNGLRLIFSERYPLSLKDAAGKERRIVPVSYDTQADGFTVRFDDGSRLEIRADDDGRASWRLSPKPASSAVSAKFRYELSYGASQIAPGDDGAIRLSFGGSTYRVTGVSAGDDPKTLLVNAVKGSLRPFAAVREVEGKPAAPAQFIAQAPMDPAAWSKELAEWQDKAWAALSGPSFDAATASWSPLPGAPKAFDEDSFIAYMSEAMRRDRREAAASLVSVVRSTRADALSWRSAPFAGKTAGSMAAFEESTVAEVKAIERLVQAKSPSLFYKKGVVPLLFDRAPYSLAQEAVSLARALDFSKADAQQSIALIEAYLDARGYMSEEENPFSKAADLVDKAIAPSIRKADGGFFLQTSADGRCDALVGLYAGKALIRLAEAVGRPIYAGIGQSLVVSILRLASGDGSIPASVSIVSGALQRSEERLPAATAYPIVAESPYLPRAISFFKQLGPGAWAWTCASGARVTASPEKTVITVDYPVGSSHYLTLYGVKPFVKIQLYGLDYNMDASFENYNASGYFYKKAAGAMYLKMRHKAPGEDVRLFY
;
A
#
# COMPACT_ATOMS: atom_id res chain seq x y z
N MET A 1 30.65 48.46 85.85
CA MET A 1 31.28 47.13 85.65
C MET A 1 32.15 47.18 84.39
N LYS A 2 33.46 46.99 84.51
CA LYS A 2 34.39 46.97 83.36
C LYS A 2 34.27 45.59 82.69
N VAL A 3 33.60 45.53 81.55
CA VAL A 3 33.54 44.31 80.73
C VAL A 3 34.96 44.04 80.21
N SER A 4 35.53 42.90 80.58
CA SER A 4 36.87 42.48 80.17
C SER A 4 36.96 42.35 78.64
N ALA A 5 38.16 42.47 78.08
CA ALA A 5 38.39 42.33 76.64
C ALA A 5 37.80 41.02 76.07
N PHE A 6 37.74 39.95 76.88
CA PHE A 6 37.12 38.68 76.55
C PHE A 6 35.59 38.78 76.40
N GLY A 7 34.92 39.55 77.27
CA GLY A 7 33.47 39.79 77.17
C GLY A 7 33.07 40.58 75.92
N ARG A 8 33.92 41.50 75.45
CA ARG A 8 33.70 42.21 74.17
C ARG A 8 33.90 41.31 72.96
N ALA A 9 34.90 40.43 72.98
CA ALA A 9 35.14 39.46 71.92
C ALA A 9 33.99 38.43 71.82
N ALA A 10 33.51 37.92 72.96
CA ALA A 10 32.38 37.01 73.00
C ALA A 10 31.07 37.67 72.53
N ALA A 11 30.82 38.92 72.91
CA ALA A 11 29.65 39.67 72.45
C ALA A 11 29.69 39.94 70.94
N MET A 12 30.86 40.31 70.38
CA MET A 12 31.00 40.47 68.93
C MET A 12 30.85 39.17 68.16
N ALA A 13 31.41 38.06 68.66
CA ALA A 13 31.23 36.75 68.05
C ALA A 13 29.75 36.33 68.05
N PHE A 14 29.03 36.58 69.14
CA PHE A 14 27.61 36.28 69.22
C PHE A 14 26.79 37.15 68.25
N LEU A 15 27.14 38.43 68.10
CA LEU A 15 26.49 39.35 67.17
C LEU A 15 26.78 38.97 65.71
N TYR A 16 27.99 38.49 65.41
CA TYR A 16 28.35 37.96 64.09
C TYR A 16 27.61 36.68 63.76
N ILE A 17 27.48 35.76 64.73
CA ILE A 17 26.70 34.52 64.57
C ILE A 17 25.22 34.86 64.41
N ALA A 18 24.67 35.80 65.19
CA ALA A 18 23.28 36.22 65.06
C ALA A 18 23.00 36.88 63.70
N ALA A 19 23.89 37.76 63.24
CA ALA A 19 23.80 38.37 61.92
C ALA A 19 23.92 37.31 60.80
N PHE A 20 24.83 36.34 60.94
CA PHE A 20 24.98 35.24 60.00
C PHE A 20 23.73 34.34 59.98
N VAL A 21 23.16 34.00 61.13
CA VAL A 21 21.92 33.23 61.23
C VAL A 21 20.75 34.00 60.62
N ILE A 22 20.63 35.30 60.85
CA ILE A 22 19.59 36.14 60.22
C ILE A 22 19.80 36.17 58.70
N LEU A 23 21.03 36.29 58.23
CA LEU A 23 21.35 36.33 56.79
C LEU A 23 21.08 34.99 56.12
N VAL A 24 21.35 33.86 56.80
CA VAL A 24 20.97 32.51 56.38
C VAL A 24 19.44 32.34 56.37
N VAL A 25 18.73 32.75 57.42
CA VAL A 25 17.26 32.65 57.47
C VAL A 25 16.58 33.54 56.41
N VAL A 26 17.19 34.67 56.04
CA VAL A 26 16.71 35.56 54.97
C VAL A 26 17.08 35.04 53.56
N GLN A 27 18.22 34.37 53.39
CA GLN A 27 18.64 33.80 52.10
C GLN A 27 18.04 32.42 51.78
N PHE A 28 17.61 31.65 52.78
CA PHE A 28 17.02 30.33 52.60
C PHE A 28 15.51 30.40 52.86
N PRO A 29 14.66 30.50 51.82
CA PRO A 29 13.21 30.42 52.00
C PRO A 29 12.84 29.11 52.72
N SER A 30 11.97 29.22 53.73
CA SER A 30 11.61 28.18 54.70
C SER A 30 10.95 26.92 54.11
N ALA A 31 10.64 26.92 52.81
CA ALA A 31 10.17 25.75 52.09
C ALA A 31 11.30 25.20 51.21
N GLY A 32 11.82 24.04 51.60
CA GLY A 32 12.79 23.30 50.77
C GLY A 32 12.19 22.84 49.43
N PRO A 33 13.01 22.30 48.52
CA PRO A 33 12.52 21.72 47.28
C PRO A 33 11.49 20.61 47.58
N ILE A 34 10.37 20.68 46.88
CA ILE A 34 9.28 19.71 46.96
C ILE A 34 9.66 18.53 46.06
N SER A 35 9.61 17.31 46.60
CA SER A 35 9.79 16.08 45.84
C SER A 35 8.64 15.12 46.15
N ALA A 36 7.90 14.72 45.12
CA ALA A 36 6.74 13.83 45.24
C ALA A 36 6.76 12.75 44.15
N GLN A 37 6.15 11.61 44.42
CA GLN A 37 6.02 10.51 43.47
C GLN A 37 4.61 9.91 43.53
N ALA A 38 4.00 9.66 42.37
CA ALA A 38 2.68 9.07 42.23
C ALA A 38 2.56 8.33 40.89
N GLY A 39 2.03 7.11 40.89
CA GLY A 39 1.83 6.31 39.67
C GLY A 39 3.09 6.14 38.79
N GLY A 40 4.28 6.03 39.37
CA GLY A 40 5.54 5.97 38.60
C GLY A 40 6.02 7.31 38.02
N VAL A 41 5.25 8.40 38.18
CA VAL A 41 5.65 9.77 37.85
C VAL A 41 6.36 10.40 39.05
N ALA A 42 7.50 11.05 38.83
CA ALA A 42 8.18 11.86 39.84
C ALA A 42 8.05 13.35 39.52
N LEU A 43 7.71 14.15 40.53
CA LEU A 43 7.61 15.60 40.48
C LEU A 43 8.65 16.22 41.42
N LYS A 44 9.45 17.14 40.88
CA LYS A 44 10.27 18.07 41.69
C LYS A 44 9.79 19.49 41.45
N ALA A 45 9.52 20.24 42.51
CA ALA A 45 9.08 21.63 42.40
C ALA A 45 9.84 22.53 43.36
N LEU A 46 10.05 23.78 42.96
CA LEU A 46 10.57 24.81 43.86
C LEU A 46 9.41 25.70 44.29
N PRO A 47 9.25 25.97 45.60
CA PRO A 47 8.20 26.84 46.09
C PRO A 47 8.38 28.27 45.58
N GLY A 48 7.28 29.02 45.52
CA GLY A 48 7.29 30.44 45.23
C GLY A 48 8.16 31.22 46.22
N ARG A 49 8.63 32.42 45.83
CA ARG A 49 9.48 33.27 46.70
C ARG A 49 8.80 33.63 48.02
N ASP A 50 7.47 33.68 48.01
CA ASP A 50 6.64 34.04 49.16
C ASP A 50 6.11 32.80 49.92
N GLY A 51 6.63 31.60 49.62
CA GLY A 51 6.21 30.33 50.23
C GLY A 51 4.88 29.77 49.70
N GLY A 52 4.13 30.55 48.92
CA GLY A 52 2.90 30.11 48.25
C GLY A 52 3.16 29.58 46.83
N GLY A 53 2.49 28.47 46.47
CA GLY A 53 2.55 27.88 45.13
C GLY A 53 3.94 27.34 44.74
N VAL A 54 4.15 27.13 43.44
CA VAL A 54 5.43 26.71 42.87
C VAL A 54 5.90 27.73 41.84
N ARG A 55 7.22 27.93 41.71
CA ARG A 55 7.83 28.77 40.66
C ARG A 55 8.50 27.95 39.55
N SER A 56 8.67 26.66 39.80
CA SER A 56 9.20 25.71 38.82
C SER A 56 8.68 24.32 39.13
N ALA A 57 8.48 23.52 38.08
CA ALA A 57 8.08 22.13 38.16
C ALA A 57 8.88 21.32 37.15
N GLU A 58 9.45 20.21 37.60
CA GLU A 58 10.07 19.17 36.79
C GLU A 58 9.27 17.88 36.95
N VAL A 59 8.77 17.34 35.86
CA VAL A 59 8.00 16.09 35.86
C VAL A 59 8.77 15.05 35.08
N SER A 60 9.13 13.94 35.71
CA SER A 60 9.92 12.86 35.10
C SER A 60 9.19 11.52 35.16
N VAL A 61 9.09 10.85 34.02
CA VAL A 61 8.56 9.48 33.88
C VAL A 61 9.10 8.84 32.60
N ASN A 62 9.35 7.52 32.62
CA ASN A 62 9.83 6.73 31.47
C ASN A 62 11.05 7.33 30.75
N GLY A 63 12.01 7.86 31.52
CA GLY A 63 13.23 8.46 30.99
C GLY A 63 13.07 9.89 30.44
N LEU A 64 11.85 10.40 30.30
CA LEU A 64 11.56 11.76 29.84
C LEU A 64 11.33 12.69 31.04
N ARG A 65 12.02 13.83 31.09
CA ARG A 65 11.84 14.87 32.11
C ARG A 65 11.42 16.18 31.47
N LEU A 66 10.19 16.64 31.73
CA LEU A 66 9.69 17.94 31.29
C LEU A 66 10.03 19.01 32.34
N ILE A 67 10.48 20.17 31.89
CA ILE A 67 10.96 21.25 32.76
C ILE A 67 10.14 22.52 32.51
N PHE A 68 9.57 23.08 33.58
CA PHE A 68 8.78 24.32 33.55
C PHE A 68 9.31 25.31 34.59
N SER A 69 9.70 26.50 34.16
CA SER A 69 10.20 27.59 35.03
C SER A 69 10.13 28.93 34.30
N GLU A 70 10.43 30.05 34.99
CA GLU A 70 10.59 31.36 34.33
C GLU A 70 11.62 31.33 33.17
N ARG A 71 12.68 30.52 33.30
CA ARG A 71 13.71 30.34 32.26
C ARG A 71 13.24 29.46 31.10
N TYR A 72 12.39 28.48 31.40
CA TYR A 72 11.86 27.52 30.45
C TYR A 72 10.32 27.45 30.59
N PRO A 73 9.60 28.50 30.15
CA PRO A 73 8.15 28.51 30.25
C PRO A 73 7.54 27.55 29.22
N LEU A 74 6.32 27.07 29.50
CA LEU A 74 5.51 26.41 28.49
C LEU A 74 5.07 27.46 27.47
N SER A 75 5.33 27.23 26.19
CA SER A 75 4.99 28.16 25.12
C SER A 75 3.79 27.66 24.34
N LEU A 76 2.74 28.49 24.24
CA LEU A 76 1.51 28.22 23.50
C LEU A 76 1.40 29.18 22.32
N LYS A 77 1.09 28.66 21.13
CA LYS A 77 0.89 29.47 19.92
C LYS A 77 -0.54 29.34 19.43
N ASP A 78 -1.18 30.46 19.11
CA ASP A 78 -2.52 30.48 18.52
C ASP A 78 -2.49 30.43 16.98
N ALA A 79 -3.66 30.34 16.35
CA ALA A 79 -3.80 30.28 14.89
C ALA A 79 -3.29 31.54 14.16
N ALA A 80 -3.25 32.69 14.85
CA ALA A 80 -2.69 33.93 14.32
C ALA A 80 -1.16 34.01 14.50
N GLY A 81 -0.55 32.98 15.10
CA GLY A 81 0.87 32.88 15.32
C GLY A 81 1.38 33.62 16.56
N LYS A 82 0.50 34.18 17.39
CA LYS A 82 0.88 34.87 18.62
C LYS A 82 1.28 33.86 19.68
N GLU A 83 2.49 34.03 20.21
CA GLU A 83 3.07 33.18 21.25
C GLU A 83 2.73 33.73 22.65
N ARG A 84 2.34 32.84 23.56
CA ARG A 84 2.19 33.10 24.99
C ARG A 84 3.08 32.16 25.79
N ARG A 85 3.75 32.69 26.80
CA ARG A 85 4.64 31.94 27.68
C ARG A 85 4.03 31.91 29.07
N ILE A 86 3.84 30.70 29.59
CA ILE A 86 3.11 30.45 30.84
C ILE A 86 3.99 29.64 31.80
N VAL A 87 3.88 29.93 33.08
CA VAL A 87 4.74 29.36 34.15
C VAL A 87 3.90 28.58 35.16
N PRO A 88 4.46 27.52 35.78
CA PRO A 88 3.71 26.72 36.74
C PRO A 88 3.47 27.55 38.01
N VAL A 89 2.29 27.39 38.63
CA VAL A 89 1.91 28.09 39.87
C VAL A 89 1.45 27.14 40.98
N SER A 90 0.92 25.96 40.63
CA SER A 90 0.55 24.92 41.59
C SER A 90 0.55 23.54 40.94
N TYR A 91 0.46 22.50 41.77
CA TYR A 91 0.25 21.12 41.31
C TYR A 91 -0.75 20.42 42.22
N ASP A 92 -1.47 19.43 41.68
CA ASP A 92 -2.27 18.49 42.45
C ASP A 92 -1.73 17.07 42.25
N THR A 93 -1.74 16.28 43.32
CA THR A 93 -1.36 14.86 43.27
C THR A 93 -2.59 14.01 42.96
N GLN A 94 -2.46 13.05 42.05
CA GLN A 94 -3.47 12.05 41.70
C GLN A 94 -2.93 10.65 42.03
N ALA A 95 -3.78 9.62 42.02
CA ALA A 95 -3.33 8.25 42.31
C ALA A 95 -2.28 7.74 41.31
N ASP A 96 -2.43 8.13 40.04
CA ASP A 96 -1.66 7.67 38.88
C ASP A 96 -0.75 8.77 38.29
N GLY A 97 -0.56 9.90 38.99
CA GLY A 97 0.34 10.97 38.53
C GLY A 97 0.03 12.36 39.11
N PHE A 98 0.18 13.40 38.29
CA PHE A 98 0.10 14.80 38.72
C PHE A 98 -0.64 15.68 37.72
N THR A 99 -1.26 16.75 38.22
CA THR A 99 -1.73 17.88 37.40
C THR A 99 -0.93 19.12 37.73
N VAL A 100 -0.24 19.71 36.75
CA VAL A 100 0.44 21.00 36.90
C VAL A 100 -0.46 22.12 36.37
N ARG A 101 -0.72 23.14 37.19
CA ARG A 101 -1.49 24.32 36.82
C ARG A 101 -0.56 25.49 36.52
N PHE A 102 -0.88 26.24 35.47
CA PHE A 102 -0.13 27.40 35.02
C PHE A 102 -0.83 28.72 35.39
N ASP A 103 -0.08 29.81 35.39
CA ASP A 103 -0.53 31.17 35.73
C ASP A 103 -1.70 31.67 34.86
N ASP A 104 -1.78 31.22 33.61
CA ASP A 104 -2.89 31.54 32.71
C ASP A 104 -4.16 30.69 32.94
N GLY A 105 -4.11 29.69 33.83
CA GLY A 105 -5.18 28.74 34.12
C GLY A 105 -5.16 27.45 33.29
N SER A 106 -4.18 27.28 32.39
CA SER A 106 -3.96 26.03 31.66
C SER A 106 -3.52 24.90 32.59
N ARG A 107 -3.80 23.65 32.19
CA ARG A 107 -3.53 22.46 33.01
C ARG A 107 -2.80 21.39 32.19
N LEU A 108 -1.71 20.86 32.73
CA LEU A 108 -1.03 19.69 32.19
C LEU A 108 -1.28 18.50 33.11
N GLU A 109 -2.00 17.50 32.62
CA GLU A 109 -2.22 16.24 33.31
C GLU A 109 -1.18 15.24 32.85
N ILE A 110 -0.48 14.61 33.81
CA ILE A 110 0.51 13.56 33.58
C ILE A 110 0.05 12.32 34.34
N ARG A 111 -0.12 11.21 33.62
CA ARG A 111 -0.51 9.92 34.21
C ARG A 111 0.37 8.81 33.70
N ALA A 112 0.70 7.87 34.56
CA ALA A 112 1.34 6.63 34.15
C ALA A 112 0.66 5.40 34.77
N ASP A 113 0.72 4.30 34.04
CA ASP A 113 0.20 3.00 34.45
C ASP A 113 1.32 2.01 34.77
N ASP A 114 0.94 0.92 35.43
CA ASP A 114 1.87 -0.14 35.84
C ASP A 114 2.45 -0.93 34.64
N ASP A 115 1.84 -0.81 33.45
CA ASP A 115 2.28 -1.44 32.21
C ASP A 115 3.40 -0.65 31.49
N GLY A 116 3.85 0.46 32.07
CA GLY A 116 4.96 1.26 31.55
C GLY A 116 4.54 2.24 30.45
N ARG A 117 3.26 2.63 30.40
CA ARG A 117 2.77 3.72 29.57
C ARG A 117 2.58 4.98 30.41
N ALA A 118 3.13 6.09 29.92
CA ALA A 118 2.93 7.43 30.46
C ALA A 118 2.23 8.30 29.42
N SER A 119 1.33 9.19 29.85
CA SER A 119 0.59 10.10 28.98
C SER A 119 0.59 11.53 29.54
N TRP A 120 0.64 12.49 28.63
CA TRP A 120 0.61 13.92 28.91
C TRP A 120 -0.52 14.56 28.14
N ARG A 121 -1.44 15.22 28.85
CA ARG A 121 -2.56 15.94 28.25
C ARG A 121 -2.54 17.39 28.69
N LEU A 122 -2.23 18.27 27.74
CA LEU A 122 -2.33 19.70 27.96
C LEU A 122 -3.74 20.18 27.60
N SER A 123 -4.41 20.80 28.56
CA SER A 123 -5.68 21.48 28.41
C SER A 123 -5.47 22.98 28.58
N PRO A 124 -5.31 23.73 27.46
CA PRO A 124 -5.21 25.19 27.51
C PRO A 124 -6.47 25.82 28.11
N LYS A 125 -6.37 27.04 28.66
CA LYS A 125 -7.56 27.79 29.11
C LYS A 125 -8.60 27.88 27.96
N PRO A 126 -9.92 27.74 28.22
CA PRO A 126 -10.94 27.64 27.17
C PRO A 126 -10.95 28.77 26.12
N ALA A 127 -10.52 29.98 26.48
CA ALA A 127 -10.45 31.14 25.58
C ALA A 127 -9.13 31.24 24.78
N SER A 128 -8.23 30.26 24.88
CA SER A 128 -6.84 30.40 24.39
C SER A 128 -6.63 30.01 22.93
N SER A 129 -7.58 29.34 22.25
CA SER A 129 -7.46 28.94 20.82
C SER A 129 -6.07 28.42 20.41
N ALA A 130 -5.34 27.76 21.32
CA ALA A 130 -3.98 27.33 21.10
C ALA A 130 -3.94 26.19 20.07
N VAL A 131 -3.17 26.38 19.00
CA VAL A 131 -2.99 25.40 17.93
C VAL A 131 -1.69 24.62 18.05
N SER A 132 -0.73 25.11 18.85
CA SER A 132 0.44 24.33 19.22
C SER A 132 0.99 24.67 20.61
N ALA A 133 1.75 23.74 21.18
CA ALA A 133 2.43 23.89 22.45
C ALA A 133 3.87 23.35 22.36
N LYS A 134 4.83 24.11 22.91
CA LYS A 134 6.25 23.76 22.94
C LYS A 134 6.71 23.49 24.37
N PHE A 135 7.27 22.31 24.60
CA PHE A 135 7.75 21.82 25.89
C PHE A 135 9.26 21.73 25.90
N ARG A 136 9.90 22.15 27.00
CA ARG A 136 11.30 21.85 27.26
C ARG A 136 11.41 20.45 27.88
N TYR A 137 12.30 19.62 27.34
CA TYR A 137 12.59 18.32 27.95
C TYR A 137 14.08 18.11 28.17
N GLU A 138 14.38 17.22 29.09
CA GLU A 138 15.67 16.58 29.26
C GLU A 138 15.48 15.08 29.46
N LEU A 139 16.56 14.33 29.33
CA LEU A 139 16.57 12.91 29.65
C LEU A 139 16.86 12.73 31.13
N SER A 140 16.14 11.81 31.77
CA SER A 140 16.44 11.40 33.15
C SER A 140 17.83 10.76 33.22
N TYR A 141 18.45 10.78 34.39
CA TYR A 141 19.76 10.13 34.58
C TYR A 141 19.66 8.64 34.22
N GLY A 142 20.58 8.16 33.37
CA GLY A 142 20.56 6.79 32.84
C GLY A 142 19.59 6.56 31.65
N ALA A 143 18.89 7.60 31.19
CA ALA A 143 18.15 7.55 29.93
C ALA A 143 19.02 8.03 28.76
N SER A 144 18.91 7.36 27.61
CA SER A 144 19.52 7.79 26.36
C SER A 144 18.49 7.81 25.23
N GLN A 145 18.62 8.77 24.33
CA GLN A 145 17.87 8.73 23.09
C GLN A 145 18.58 7.76 22.14
N ILE A 146 17.83 6.81 21.61
CA ILE A 146 18.32 5.86 20.61
C ILE A 146 17.81 6.25 19.22
N ALA A 147 18.27 5.58 18.18
CA ALA A 147 17.83 5.84 16.81
C ALA A 147 16.28 5.83 16.75
N PRO A 148 15.66 6.84 16.09
CA PRO A 148 14.21 6.88 15.91
C PRO A 148 13.70 5.58 15.31
N GLY A 149 12.44 5.22 15.58
CA GLY A 149 11.79 4.13 14.86
C GLY A 149 11.61 4.47 13.37
N ASP A 150 11.28 3.46 12.55
CA ASP A 150 10.99 3.64 11.11
C ASP A 150 9.86 4.64 10.83
N ASP A 151 9.07 4.99 11.85
CA ASP A 151 8.00 5.99 11.83
C ASP A 151 8.44 7.41 12.25
N GLY A 152 9.73 7.60 12.55
CA GLY A 152 10.29 8.86 13.04
C GLY A 152 9.96 9.19 14.51
N ALA A 153 9.34 8.28 15.27
CA ALA A 153 9.05 8.50 16.68
C ALA A 153 10.33 8.54 17.52
N ILE A 154 10.34 9.40 18.54
CA ILE A 154 11.45 9.48 19.49
C ILE A 154 11.46 8.18 20.31
N ARG A 155 12.61 7.50 20.35
CA ARG A 155 12.83 6.29 21.16
C ARG A 155 13.84 6.59 22.27
N LEU A 156 13.49 6.19 23.48
CA LEU A 156 14.29 6.38 24.69
C LEU A 156 14.63 5.02 25.29
N SER A 157 15.90 4.76 25.60
CA SER A 157 16.31 3.64 26.44
C SER A 157 16.39 4.12 27.89
N PHE A 158 15.71 3.46 28.82
CA PHE A 158 15.72 3.78 30.24
C PHE A 158 15.38 2.56 31.09
N GLY A 159 16.16 2.29 32.14
CA GLY A 159 15.88 1.17 33.06
C GLY A 159 15.83 -0.20 32.39
N GLY A 160 16.68 -0.43 31.38
CA GLY A 160 16.71 -1.69 30.62
C GLY A 160 15.52 -1.93 29.69
N SER A 161 14.69 -0.91 29.45
CA SER A 161 13.56 -0.97 28.52
C SER A 161 13.65 0.15 27.49
N THR A 162 13.11 -0.09 26.30
CA THR A 162 12.93 0.94 25.30
C THR A 162 11.52 1.51 25.40
N TYR A 163 11.38 2.83 25.30
CA TYR A 163 10.11 3.54 25.30
C TYR A 163 9.97 4.33 24.00
N ARG A 164 8.81 4.20 23.35
CA ARG A 164 8.45 4.95 22.14
C ARG A 164 7.55 6.12 22.51
N VAL A 165 7.97 7.33 22.17
CA VAL A 165 7.22 8.57 22.43
C VAL A 165 6.44 8.96 21.18
N THR A 166 5.11 9.06 21.30
CA THR A 166 4.17 9.32 20.21
C THR A 166 3.32 10.56 20.51
N GLY A 167 2.80 11.23 19.47
CA GLY A 167 1.95 12.42 19.63
C GLY A 167 2.71 13.75 19.79
N VAL A 168 4.05 13.73 19.64
CA VAL A 168 4.95 14.88 19.64
C VAL A 168 5.91 14.82 18.46
N SER A 169 6.41 15.98 18.03
CA SER A 169 7.58 16.09 17.15
C SER A 169 8.71 16.81 17.88
N ALA A 170 9.93 16.73 17.35
CA ALA A 170 11.00 17.64 17.77
C ALA A 170 10.57 19.10 17.44
N GLY A 171 10.83 20.03 18.36
CA GLY A 171 10.64 21.45 18.11
C GLY A 171 11.87 22.07 17.42
N ASP A 172 11.72 23.33 17.00
CA ASP A 172 12.77 24.08 16.28
C ASP A 172 14.03 24.32 17.13
N ASP A 173 13.88 24.31 18.46
CA ASP A 173 14.98 24.47 19.41
C ASP A 173 15.49 23.10 19.91
N PRO A 174 16.80 22.91 20.10
CA PRO A 174 17.35 21.68 20.69
C PRO A 174 16.69 21.36 22.03
N LYS A 175 16.35 20.08 22.23
CA LYS A 175 15.67 19.57 23.44
C LYS A 175 14.28 20.19 23.68
N THR A 176 13.52 20.43 22.62
CA THR A 176 12.11 20.81 22.72
C THR A 176 11.20 19.81 22.03
N LEU A 177 10.00 19.61 22.59
CA LEU A 177 8.92 18.83 22.00
C LEU A 177 7.80 19.77 21.55
N LEU A 178 7.25 19.54 20.38
CA LEU A 178 6.12 20.28 19.83
C LEU A 178 4.88 19.37 19.78
N VAL A 179 3.75 19.90 20.26
CA VAL A 179 2.43 19.28 20.17
C VAL A 179 1.53 20.19 19.35
N ASN A 180 0.86 19.63 18.34
CA ASN A 180 -0.06 20.36 17.48
C ASN A 180 -1.52 19.97 17.75
N ALA A 181 -2.43 20.91 17.52
CA ALA A 181 -3.86 20.71 17.64
C ALA A 181 -4.42 19.93 16.46
N VAL A 182 -5.41 19.09 16.73
CA VAL A 182 -6.24 18.41 15.72
C VAL A 182 -7.70 18.62 16.10
N LYS A 183 -8.51 19.13 15.16
CA LYS A 183 -9.92 19.49 15.39
C LYS A 183 -10.12 20.42 16.60
N GLY A 184 -9.22 21.39 16.76
CA GLY A 184 -9.34 22.44 17.80
C GLY A 184 -8.89 22.03 19.21
N SER A 185 -8.23 20.88 19.38
CA SER A 185 -7.65 20.47 20.68
C SER A 185 -6.23 19.95 20.52
N LEU A 186 -5.33 20.31 21.43
CA LEU A 186 -3.96 19.78 21.47
C LEU A 186 -4.00 18.27 21.71
N ARG A 187 -3.30 17.50 20.87
CA ARG A 187 -3.24 16.04 21.04
C ARG A 187 -2.48 15.70 22.33
N PRO A 188 -2.95 14.72 23.11
CA PRO A 188 -2.11 14.15 24.14
C PRO A 188 -0.93 13.41 23.49
N PHE A 189 0.18 13.36 24.19
CA PHE A 189 1.33 12.55 23.79
C PHE A 189 1.61 11.49 24.84
N ALA A 190 2.28 10.41 24.46
CA ALA A 190 2.49 9.26 25.34
C ALA A 190 3.84 8.58 25.08
N ALA A 191 4.42 8.02 26.13
CA ALA A 191 5.63 7.21 26.10
C ALA A 191 5.25 5.80 26.51
N VAL A 192 5.37 4.85 25.60
CA VAL A 192 4.93 3.46 25.79
C VAL A 192 6.13 2.53 25.75
N ARG A 193 6.22 1.61 26.71
CA ARG A 193 7.26 0.58 26.73
C ARG A 193 7.16 -0.33 25.51
N GLU A 194 8.26 -0.45 24.76
CA GLU A 194 8.44 -1.46 23.73
C GLU A 194 8.84 -2.77 24.40
N VAL A 195 8.01 -3.80 24.25
CA VAL A 195 8.32 -5.14 24.75
C VAL A 195 9.20 -5.84 23.71
N GLU A 196 10.48 -6.04 24.03
CA GLU A 196 11.36 -6.90 23.23
C GLU A 196 10.79 -8.34 23.20
N GLY A 197 10.63 -8.90 22.00
CA GLY A 197 10.29 -10.32 21.83
C GLY A 197 8.90 -10.63 21.28
N LYS A 198 8.05 -9.64 21.02
CA LYS A 198 6.95 -9.80 20.07
C LYS A 198 6.96 -8.60 19.12
N PRO A 199 7.15 -8.79 17.79
CA PRO A 199 6.64 -7.77 16.89
C PRO A 199 5.20 -7.49 17.32
N ALA A 200 4.85 -6.22 17.52
CA ALA A 200 3.45 -5.84 17.62
C ALA A 200 2.77 -6.57 16.46
N ALA A 201 1.86 -7.50 16.78
CA ALA A 201 1.29 -8.40 15.78
C ALA A 201 0.84 -7.55 14.58
N PRO A 202 1.49 -7.69 13.40
CA PRO A 202 1.17 -6.84 12.25
C PRO A 202 -0.31 -6.95 11.85
N ALA A 203 -0.95 -8.05 12.22
CA ALA A 203 -2.36 -8.33 11.98
C ALA A 203 -3.35 -7.48 12.82
N GLN A 204 -2.98 -6.98 14.02
CA GLN A 204 -3.95 -6.23 14.84
C GLN A 204 -4.14 -4.78 14.38
N PHE A 205 -3.17 -4.19 13.69
CA PHE A 205 -3.27 -2.81 13.20
C PHE A 205 -4.02 -2.69 11.86
N ILE A 206 -4.23 -3.83 11.16
CA ILE A 206 -4.92 -3.91 9.86
C ILE A 206 -5.89 -5.10 9.84
N ALA A 207 -6.59 -5.37 10.95
CA ALA A 207 -7.79 -6.21 10.89
C ALA A 207 -8.93 -5.42 10.26
N GLN A 208 -8.82 -5.17 8.95
CA GLN A 208 -9.93 -4.63 8.16
C GLN A 208 -10.84 -5.80 7.83
N ALA A 209 -12.09 -5.74 8.31
CA ALA A 209 -13.12 -6.58 7.73
C ALA A 209 -13.21 -6.27 6.22
N PRO A 210 -13.50 -7.26 5.37
CA PRO A 210 -13.86 -7.01 3.99
C PRO A 210 -14.90 -5.88 3.91
N MET A 211 -14.72 -5.00 2.93
CA MET A 211 -15.75 -4.03 2.58
C MET A 211 -17.03 -4.76 2.20
N ASP A 212 -18.17 -4.13 2.50
CA ASP A 212 -19.45 -4.59 1.97
C ASP A 212 -19.37 -4.72 0.43
N PRO A 213 -19.86 -5.83 -0.17
CA PRO A 213 -19.75 -6.05 -1.61
C PRO A 213 -20.34 -4.92 -2.46
N ALA A 214 -21.46 -4.31 -2.05
CA ALA A 214 -22.05 -3.21 -2.79
C ALA A 214 -21.20 -1.93 -2.67
N ALA A 215 -20.62 -1.67 -1.50
CA ALA A 215 -19.67 -0.58 -1.31
C ALA A 215 -18.39 -0.76 -2.15
N TRP A 216 -17.85 -1.98 -2.19
CA TRP A 216 -16.69 -2.31 -3.03
C TRP A 216 -16.98 -2.10 -4.51
N SER A 217 -18.06 -2.68 -5.03
CA SER A 217 -18.47 -2.51 -6.43
C SER A 217 -18.72 -1.05 -6.79
N LYS A 218 -19.26 -0.25 -5.86
CA LYS A 218 -19.46 1.18 -6.04
C LYS A 218 -18.14 1.94 -6.22
N GLU A 219 -17.14 1.71 -5.38
CA GLU A 219 -15.84 2.39 -5.49
C GLU A 219 -15.13 2.06 -6.81
N LEU A 220 -15.22 0.80 -7.26
CA LEU A 220 -14.69 0.40 -8.57
C LEU A 220 -15.44 1.06 -9.72
N ALA A 221 -16.78 1.06 -9.68
CA ALA A 221 -17.62 1.65 -10.71
C ALA A 221 -17.38 3.16 -10.85
N GLU A 222 -17.27 3.88 -9.72
CA GLU A 222 -16.96 5.32 -9.71
C GLU A 222 -15.62 5.62 -10.40
N TRP A 223 -14.60 4.79 -10.16
CA TRP A 223 -13.32 4.94 -10.86
C TRP A 223 -13.42 4.56 -12.35
N GLN A 224 -14.12 3.46 -12.69
CA GLN A 224 -14.33 3.05 -14.08
C GLN A 224 -15.10 4.09 -14.89
N ASP A 225 -16.05 4.82 -14.28
CA ASP A 225 -16.77 5.92 -14.93
C ASP A 225 -15.85 7.09 -15.25
N LYS A 226 -14.93 7.44 -14.34
CA LYS A 226 -13.89 8.44 -14.60
C LYS A 226 -12.95 7.99 -15.73
N ALA A 227 -12.52 6.73 -15.70
CA ALA A 227 -11.69 6.14 -16.75
C ALA A 227 -12.41 6.18 -18.12
N TRP A 228 -13.69 5.81 -18.15
CA TRP A 228 -14.50 5.87 -19.37
C TRP A 228 -14.63 7.30 -19.90
N ALA A 229 -14.83 8.28 -19.01
CA ALA A 229 -14.89 9.70 -19.42
C ALA A 229 -13.60 10.16 -20.12
N ALA A 230 -12.43 9.67 -19.71
CA ALA A 230 -11.17 9.92 -20.41
C ALA A 230 -11.06 9.14 -21.73
N LEU A 231 -11.48 7.87 -21.74
CA LEU A 231 -11.36 6.99 -22.90
C LEU A 231 -12.33 7.33 -24.04
N SER A 232 -13.50 7.90 -23.73
CA SER A 232 -14.56 8.18 -24.72
C SER A 232 -14.96 9.66 -24.82
N GLY A 233 -14.44 10.53 -23.96
CA GLY A 233 -14.81 11.94 -23.86
C GLY A 233 -13.88 12.87 -24.63
N PRO A 234 -13.67 14.12 -24.16
CA PRO A 234 -12.90 15.14 -24.88
C PRO A 234 -11.45 14.75 -25.20
N SER A 235 -10.84 13.90 -24.38
CA SER A 235 -9.47 13.40 -24.59
C SER A 235 -9.36 12.42 -25.75
N PHE A 236 -10.48 11.86 -26.25
CA PHE A 236 -10.52 10.90 -27.35
C PHE A 236 -10.88 11.58 -28.67
N ASP A 237 -10.31 11.08 -29.77
CA ASP A 237 -10.74 11.38 -31.14
C ASP A 237 -10.92 10.06 -31.91
N ALA A 238 -12.18 9.75 -32.23
CA ALA A 238 -12.57 8.53 -32.92
C ALA A 238 -12.14 8.50 -34.39
N ALA A 239 -11.99 9.65 -35.05
CA ALA A 239 -11.63 9.71 -36.46
C ALA A 239 -10.17 9.33 -36.70
N THR A 240 -9.31 9.64 -35.73
CA THR A 240 -7.86 9.37 -35.80
C THR A 240 -7.40 8.25 -34.86
N ALA A 241 -8.34 7.69 -34.08
CA ALA A 241 -8.10 6.74 -33.00
C ALA A 241 -6.99 7.21 -32.06
N SER A 242 -7.12 8.43 -31.53
CA SER A 242 -6.08 9.05 -30.72
C SER A 242 -6.61 9.52 -29.36
N TRP A 243 -5.76 9.45 -28.35
CA TRP A 243 -6.05 9.85 -26.97
C TRP A 243 -5.01 10.85 -26.48
N SER A 244 -5.46 11.83 -25.70
CA SER A 244 -4.58 12.63 -24.84
C SER A 244 -4.33 11.86 -23.54
N PRO A 245 -3.09 11.46 -23.22
CA PRO A 245 -2.80 10.67 -22.01
C PRO A 245 -3.12 11.43 -20.71
N LEU A 246 -3.03 12.76 -20.76
CA LEU A 246 -3.43 13.69 -19.71
C LEU A 246 -4.13 14.90 -20.34
N PRO A 247 -4.99 15.62 -19.60
CA PRO A 247 -5.66 16.82 -20.10
C PRO A 247 -4.65 17.85 -20.65
N GLY A 248 -4.87 18.29 -21.90
CA GLY A 248 -4.01 19.25 -22.59
C GLY A 248 -2.78 18.66 -23.30
N ALA A 249 -2.48 17.37 -23.11
CA ALA A 249 -1.42 16.69 -23.86
C ALA A 249 -1.84 16.46 -25.33
N PRO A 250 -0.89 16.41 -26.28
CA PRO A 250 -1.21 16.09 -27.67
C PRO A 250 -1.83 14.70 -27.78
N LYS A 251 -2.82 14.57 -28.67
CA LYS A 251 -3.47 13.28 -28.94
C LYS A 251 -2.56 12.40 -29.80
N ALA A 252 -2.38 11.15 -29.38
CA ALA A 252 -1.67 10.13 -30.14
C ALA A 252 -2.38 8.79 -30.02
N PHE A 253 -2.14 7.88 -30.98
CA PHE A 253 -2.58 6.50 -30.81
C PHE A 253 -1.79 5.86 -29.67
N ASP A 254 -2.48 5.17 -28.78
CA ASP A 254 -1.92 4.41 -27.67
C ASP A 254 -2.67 3.08 -27.57
N GLU A 255 -1.96 1.97 -27.63
CA GLU A 255 -2.59 0.64 -27.66
C GLU A 255 -3.25 0.30 -26.31
N ASP A 256 -2.70 0.78 -25.18
CA ASP A 256 -3.30 0.58 -23.86
C ASP A 256 -4.67 1.26 -23.78
N SER A 257 -4.76 2.50 -24.26
CA SER A 257 -6.01 3.25 -24.37
C SER A 257 -7.01 2.58 -25.32
N PHE A 258 -6.53 2.03 -26.45
CA PHE A 258 -7.37 1.25 -27.35
C PHE A 258 -7.93 -0.01 -26.67
N ILE A 259 -7.11 -0.79 -25.98
CA ILE A 259 -7.54 -2.01 -25.27
C ILE A 259 -8.54 -1.66 -24.16
N ALA A 260 -8.26 -0.62 -23.36
CA ALA A 260 -9.14 -0.17 -22.30
C ALA A 260 -10.49 0.33 -22.85
N TYR A 261 -10.45 1.15 -23.92
CA TYR A 261 -11.66 1.61 -24.61
C TYR A 261 -12.49 0.44 -25.13
N MET A 262 -11.88 -0.51 -25.85
CA MET A 262 -12.59 -1.65 -26.43
C MET A 262 -13.22 -2.52 -25.33
N SER A 263 -12.48 -2.80 -24.27
CA SER A 263 -12.95 -3.61 -23.15
C SER A 263 -14.11 -2.96 -22.41
N GLU A 264 -14.10 -1.63 -22.27
CA GLU A 264 -15.17 -0.88 -21.60
C GLU A 264 -16.37 -0.62 -22.50
N ALA A 265 -16.14 -0.29 -23.78
CA ALA A 265 -17.20 -0.12 -24.77
C ALA A 265 -18.03 -1.39 -24.91
N MET A 266 -17.38 -2.56 -24.95
CA MET A 266 -18.07 -3.86 -24.99
C MET A 266 -18.85 -4.13 -23.70
N ARG A 267 -18.31 -3.76 -22.53
CA ARG A 267 -19.02 -3.89 -21.24
C ARG A 267 -20.25 -2.99 -21.16
N ARG A 268 -20.18 -1.79 -21.75
CA ARG A 268 -21.28 -0.79 -21.81
C ARG A 268 -22.23 -0.98 -23.00
N ASP A 269 -22.16 -2.11 -23.70
CA ASP A 269 -22.94 -2.42 -24.90
C ASP A 269 -22.79 -1.43 -26.06
N ARG A 270 -21.67 -0.70 -26.13
CA ARG A 270 -21.32 0.25 -27.21
C ARG A 270 -20.65 -0.47 -28.39
N ARG A 271 -21.23 -1.59 -28.82
CA ARG A 271 -20.65 -2.51 -29.82
C ARG A 271 -20.42 -1.88 -31.19
N GLU A 272 -21.34 -1.03 -31.64
CA GLU A 272 -21.21 -0.34 -32.93
C GLU A 272 -20.02 0.63 -32.92
N ALA A 273 -19.88 1.42 -31.86
CA ALA A 273 -18.76 2.36 -31.71
C ALA A 273 -17.41 1.62 -31.66
N ALA A 274 -17.37 0.51 -30.92
CA ALA A 274 -16.20 -0.37 -30.86
C ALA A 274 -15.84 -0.94 -32.25
N ALA A 275 -16.83 -1.43 -33.02
CA ALA A 275 -16.61 -1.94 -34.36
C ALA A 275 -16.13 -0.85 -35.35
N SER A 276 -16.71 0.35 -35.28
CA SER A 276 -16.26 1.51 -36.08
C SER A 276 -14.82 1.88 -35.77
N LEU A 277 -14.43 1.91 -34.50
CA LEU A 277 -13.06 2.23 -34.10
C LEU A 277 -12.07 1.17 -34.59
N VAL A 278 -12.40 -0.12 -34.49
CA VAL A 278 -11.56 -1.20 -35.05
C VAL A 278 -11.29 -0.99 -36.54
N SER A 279 -12.30 -0.55 -37.31
CA SER A 279 -12.10 -0.24 -38.73
C SER A 279 -11.07 0.87 -38.95
N VAL A 280 -11.19 1.97 -38.20
CA VAL A 280 -10.26 3.12 -38.27
C VAL A 280 -8.84 2.70 -37.89
N VAL A 281 -8.71 1.98 -36.79
CA VAL A 281 -7.40 1.52 -36.28
C VAL A 281 -6.73 0.58 -37.28
N ARG A 282 -7.48 -0.38 -37.85
CA ARG A 282 -6.94 -1.29 -38.87
C ARG A 282 -6.50 -0.58 -40.15
N SER A 283 -7.16 0.52 -40.54
CA SER A 283 -6.81 1.26 -41.75
C SER A 283 -5.69 2.29 -41.55
N THR A 284 -5.56 2.87 -40.37
CA THR A 284 -4.67 4.02 -40.13
C THR A 284 -3.51 3.76 -39.16
N ARG A 285 -3.62 2.76 -38.29
CA ARG A 285 -2.68 2.45 -37.19
C ARG A 285 -2.25 0.99 -37.19
N ALA A 286 -2.29 0.38 -38.37
CA ALA A 286 -2.13 -1.06 -38.55
C ALA A 286 -0.75 -1.59 -38.15
N ASP A 287 0.24 -0.72 -38.11
CA ASP A 287 1.65 -0.87 -37.74
C ASP A 287 1.90 -0.65 -36.23
N ALA A 288 1.04 0.10 -35.55
CA ALA A 288 1.12 0.36 -34.12
C ALA A 288 0.44 -0.73 -33.26
N LEU A 289 -0.26 -1.68 -33.87
CA LEU A 289 -0.93 -2.78 -33.17
C LEU A 289 0.04 -3.94 -32.88
N SER A 290 0.00 -4.42 -31.64
CA SER A 290 0.70 -5.63 -31.22
C SER A 290 -0.27 -6.80 -31.04
N TRP A 291 0.24 -7.93 -30.57
CA TRP A 291 -0.55 -9.09 -30.18
C TRP A 291 -1.56 -8.80 -29.06
N ARG A 292 -1.31 -7.77 -28.24
CA ARG A 292 -2.12 -7.45 -27.05
C ARG A 292 -3.55 -7.08 -27.42
N SER A 293 -3.75 -6.40 -28.55
CA SER A 293 -5.06 -5.99 -29.06
C SER A 293 -5.62 -6.91 -30.16
N ALA A 294 -4.88 -7.97 -30.53
CA ALA A 294 -5.29 -8.90 -31.59
C ALA A 294 -6.70 -9.50 -31.40
N PRO A 295 -7.18 -9.82 -30.18
CA PRO A 295 -8.57 -10.29 -29.99
C PRO A 295 -9.65 -9.29 -30.45
N PHE A 296 -9.33 -8.00 -30.52
CA PHE A 296 -10.21 -6.95 -31.01
C PHE A 296 -9.96 -6.61 -32.48
N ALA A 297 -8.70 -6.34 -32.84
CA ALA A 297 -8.34 -5.77 -34.13
C ALA A 297 -8.02 -6.82 -35.22
N GLY A 298 -7.91 -8.10 -34.84
CA GLY A 298 -7.44 -9.16 -35.72
C GLY A 298 -5.95 -9.01 -36.04
N LYS A 299 -5.59 -9.33 -37.29
CA LYS A 299 -4.23 -9.63 -37.75
C LYS A 299 -3.55 -10.71 -36.91
N THR A 300 -4.32 -11.68 -36.44
CA THR A 300 -3.85 -12.67 -35.47
C THR A 300 -2.63 -13.44 -35.97
N ALA A 301 -2.62 -13.90 -37.23
CA ALA A 301 -1.45 -14.61 -37.77
C ALA A 301 -0.16 -13.76 -37.81
N GLY A 302 -0.27 -12.45 -38.08
CA GLY A 302 0.88 -11.55 -38.15
C GLY A 302 1.30 -11.02 -36.78
N SER A 303 0.36 -10.47 -36.01
CA SER A 303 0.61 -9.87 -34.69
C SER A 303 1.09 -10.91 -33.68
N MET A 304 0.59 -12.14 -33.74
CA MET A 304 1.03 -13.21 -32.83
C MET A 304 2.42 -13.76 -33.18
N ALA A 305 2.95 -13.54 -34.38
CA ALA A 305 4.31 -13.96 -34.72
C ALA A 305 5.37 -13.24 -33.85
N ALA A 306 5.20 -11.94 -33.59
CA ALA A 306 6.06 -11.18 -32.69
C ALA A 306 5.92 -11.65 -31.22
N PHE A 307 4.72 -12.06 -30.82
CA PHE A 307 4.50 -12.70 -29.52
C PHE A 307 5.23 -14.04 -29.41
N GLU A 308 5.16 -14.88 -30.44
CA GLU A 308 5.86 -16.17 -30.49
C GLU A 308 7.38 -15.98 -30.39
N GLU A 309 7.95 -15.02 -31.11
CA GLU A 309 9.39 -14.70 -31.08
C GLU A 309 9.84 -14.21 -29.69
N SER A 310 9.10 -13.26 -29.09
CA SER A 310 9.40 -12.76 -27.75
C SER A 310 9.25 -13.85 -26.67
N THR A 311 8.28 -14.75 -26.82
CA THR A 311 8.10 -15.91 -25.93
C THR A 311 9.30 -16.85 -25.99
N VAL A 312 9.85 -17.13 -27.17
CA VAL A 312 11.06 -17.96 -27.32
C VAL A 312 12.26 -17.31 -26.60
N ALA A 313 12.42 -15.99 -26.72
CA ALA A 313 13.48 -15.27 -26.02
C ALA A 313 13.29 -15.33 -24.48
N GLU A 314 12.04 -15.19 -24.02
CA GLU A 314 11.71 -15.24 -22.60
C GLU A 314 11.93 -16.64 -22.00
N VAL A 315 11.55 -17.71 -22.71
CA VAL A 315 11.82 -19.09 -22.31
C VAL A 315 13.32 -19.34 -22.17
N LYS A 316 14.14 -18.91 -23.13
CA LYS A 316 15.61 -19.01 -23.04
C LYS A 316 16.18 -18.24 -21.83
N ALA A 317 15.60 -17.10 -21.50
CA ALA A 317 16.00 -16.36 -20.31
C ALA A 317 15.64 -17.09 -19.02
N ILE A 318 14.49 -17.79 -18.99
CA ILE A 318 14.07 -18.63 -17.86
C ILE A 318 14.96 -19.86 -17.73
N GLU A 319 15.31 -20.54 -18.82
CA GLU A 319 16.26 -21.67 -18.81
C GLU A 319 17.56 -21.28 -18.11
N ARG A 320 18.12 -20.10 -18.43
CA ARG A 320 19.33 -19.59 -17.77
C ARG A 320 19.13 -19.35 -16.28
N LEU A 321 17.97 -18.84 -15.86
CA LEU A 321 17.68 -18.63 -14.43
C LEU A 321 17.50 -19.94 -13.67
N VAL A 322 16.89 -20.95 -14.28
CA VAL A 322 16.77 -22.30 -13.72
C VAL A 322 18.16 -22.93 -13.57
N GLN A 323 19.00 -22.88 -14.60
CA GLN A 323 20.37 -23.38 -14.56
C GLN A 323 21.22 -22.67 -13.50
N ALA A 324 21.05 -21.35 -13.36
CA ALA A 324 21.70 -20.55 -12.32
C ALA A 324 21.09 -20.75 -10.92
N LYS A 325 20.03 -21.55 -10.77
CA LYS A 325 19.27 -21.75 -9.53
C LYS A 325 18.82 -20.43 -8.88
N SER A 326 18.49 -19.45 -9.71
CA SER A 326 18.21 -18.09 -9.23
C SER A 326 16.77 -17.97 -8.70
N PRO A 327 16.56 -17.50 -7.46
CA PRO A 327 15.21 -17.25 -6.92
C PRO A 327 14.49 -16.13 -7.67
N SER A 328 15.22 -15.24 -8.36
CA SER A 328 14.63 -14.13 -9.13
C SER A 328 13.70 -14.58 -10.26
N LEU A 329 13.79 -15.85 -10.67
CA LEU A 329 12.81 -16.46 -11.59
C LEU A 329 11.38 -16.30 -11.07
N PHE A 330 11.17 -16.56 -9.77
CA PHE A 330 9.83 -16.59 -9.16
C PHE A 330 9.33 -15.20 -8.76
N TYR A 331 10.13 -14.16 -8.96
CA TYR A 331 9.73 -12.77 -8.77
C TYR A 331 9.23 -12.14 -10.06
N LYS A 332 9.25 -12.87 -11.19
CA LYS A 332 8.68 -12.43 -12.45
C LYS A 332 7.17 -12.66 -12.46
N LYS A 333 6.41 -11.60 -12.78
CA LYS A 333 4.97 -11.65 -12.97
C LYS A 333 4.59 -12.67 -14.05
N GLY A 334 3.61 -13.53 -13.77
CA GLY A 334 3.08 -14.50 -14.74
C GLY A 334 4.05 -15.64 -15.09
N VAL A 335 5.08 -15.89 -14.28
CA VAL A 335 6.07 -16.95 -14.53
C VAL A 335 5.44 -18.34 -14.56
N VAL A 336 4.45 -18.61 -13.71
CA VAL A 336 3.81 -19.95 -13.65
C VAL A 336 3.02 -20.24 -14.93
N PRO A 337 2.10 -19.37 -15.39
CA PRO A 337 1.46 -19.58 -16.69
C PRO A 337 2.45 -19.70 -17.84
N LEU A 338 3.52 -18.90 -17.84
CA LEU A 338 4.56 -19.02 -18.86
C LEU A 338 5.18 -20.42 -18.88
N LEU A 339 5.60 -20.94 -17.72
CA LEU A 339 6.22 -22.26 -17.61
C LEU A 339 5.30 -23.38 -18.12
N PHE A 340 4.02 -23.36 -17.78
CA PHE A 340 3.10 -24.46 -18.10
C PHE A 340 2.40 -24.34 -19.45
N ASP A 341 2.12 -23.11 -19.91
CA ASP A 341 1.39 -22.86 -21.16
C ASP A 341 2.32 -22.55 -22.33
N ARG A 342 3.58 -22.15 -22.11
CA ARG A 342 4.44 -21.61 -23.18
C ARG A 342 5.83 -22.24 -23.25
N ALA A 343 6.35 -22.76 -22.15
CA ALA A 343 7.66 -23.40 -22.12
C ALA A 343 7.56 -24.93 -22.37
N PRO A 344 8.67 -25.58 -22.74
CA PRO A 344 8.76 -27.03 -22.70
C PRO A 344 8.43 -27.55 -21.29
N TYR A 345 7.60 -28.61 -21.22
CA TYR A 345 7.13 -29.11 -19.92
C TYR A 345 8.26 -29.59 -18.99
N SER A 346 9.37 -30.09 -19.55
CA SER A 346 10.57 -30.44 -18.78
C SER A 346 11.14 -29.24 -18.01
N LEU A 347 11.18 -28.06 -18.64
CA LEU A 347 11.62 -26.83 -17.98
C LEU A 347 10.67 -26.42 -16.84
N ALA A 348 9.37 -26.62 -17.01
CA ALA A 348 8.39 -26.39 -15.95
C ALA A 348 8.64 -27.32 -14.76
N GLN A 349 8.92 -28.60 -15.00
CA GLN A 349 9.23 -29.58 -13.95
C GLN A 349 10.53 -29.23 -13.20
N GLU A 350 11.56 -28.80 -13.92
CA GLU A 350 12.82 -28.33 -13.33
C GLU A 350 12.61 -27.06 -12.49
N ALA A 351 11.84 -26.09 -12.98
CA ALA A 351 11.51 -24.87 -12.25
C ALA A 351 10.69 -25.16 -10.98
N VAL A 352 9.70 -26.06 -11.04
CA VAL A 352 8.95 -26.49 -9.84
C VAL A 352 9.88 -27.16 -8.82
N SER A 353 10.78 -28.02 -9.29
CA SER A 353 11.76 -28.68 -8.42
C SER A 353 12.69 -27.67 -7.75
N LEU A 354 13.15 -26.66 -8.50
CA LEU A 354 13.92 -25.54 -7.96
C LEU A 354 13.11 -24.75 -6.90
N ALA A 355 11.85 -24.41 -7.19
CA ALA A 355 10.99 -23.68 -6.26
C ALA A 355 10.85 -24.41 -4.91
N ARG A 356 10.74 -25.74 -4.91
CA ARG A 356 10.68 -26.54 -3.67
C ARG A 356 11.96 -26.50 -2.85
N ALA A 357 13.12 -26.31 -3.49
CA ALA A 357 14.43 -26.30 -2.84
C ALA A 357 14.83 -24.93 -2.28
N LEU A 358 14.17 -23.85 -2.72
CA LEU A 358 14.47 -22.49 -2.32
C LEU A 358 13.78 -22.10 -1.02
N ASP A 359 14.40 -21.21 -0.25
CA ASP A 359 13.79 -20.56 0.91
C ASP A 359 13.38 -19.12 0.56
N PHE A 360 12.08 -18.87 0.60
CA PHE A 360 11.48 -17.56 0.34
C PHE A 360 11.13 -16.77 1.61
N SER A 361 11.52 -17.27 2.80
CA SER A 361 11.15 -16.67 4.09
C SER A 361 11.62 -15.22 4.29
N LYS A 362 12.65 -14.80 3.54
CA LYS A 362 13.25 -13.46 3.58
C LYS A 362 12.79 -12.54 2.42
N ALA A 363 11.77 -12.94 1.66
CA ALA A 363 11.25 -12.12 0.58
C ALA A 363 10.74 -10.77 1.12
N ASP A 364 11.09 -9.68 0.43
CA ASP A 364 10.50 -8.36 0.71
C ASP A 364 9.02 -8.32 0.29
N ALA A 365 8.34 -7.19 0.52
CA ALA A 365 6.92 -7.06 0.19
C ALA A 365 6.62 -7.28 -1.31
N GLN A 366 7.46 -6.76 -2.21
CA GLN A 366 7.25 -6.88 -3.66
C GLN A 366 7.51 -8.31 -4.15
N GLN A 367 8.58 -8.93 -3.66
CA GLN A 367 8.89 -10.34 -3.91
C GLN A 367 7.80 -11.26 -3.37
N SER A 368 7.26 -10.95 -2.19
CA SER A 368 6.17 -11.69 -1.56
C SER A 368 4.89 -11.65 -2.40
N ILE A 369 4.57 -10.51 -3.02
CA ILE A 369 3.42 -10.39 -3.93
C ILE A 369 3.60 -11.31 -5.14
N ALA A 370 4.78 -11.32 -5.76
CA ALA A 370 5.06 -12.20 -6.89
C ALA A 370 4.94 -13.68 -6.52
N LEU A 371 5.37 -14.07 -5.33
CA LEU A 371 5.21 -15.43 -4.81
C LEU A 371 3.75 -15.80 -4.52
N ILE A 372 2.95 -14.85 -4.03
CA ILE A 372 1.50 -15.03 -3.85
C ILE A 372 0.80 -15.20 -5.21
N GLU A 373 1.18 -14.40 -6.21
CA GLU A 373 0.66 -14.57 -7.57
C GLU A 373 1.07 -15.95 -8.14
N ALA A 374 2.32 -16.37 -7.97
CA ALA A 374 2.79 -17.69 -8.38
C ALA A 374 2.02 -18.81 -7.67
N TYR A 375 1.75 -18.68 -6.37
CA TYR A 375 0.89 -19.60 -5.61
C TYR A 375 -0.52 -19.69 -6.21
N LEU A 376 -1.16 -18.54 -6.45
CA LEU A 376 -2.51 -18.47 -7.00
C LEU A 376 -2.60 -19.06 -8.40
N ASP A 377 -1.62 -18.76 -9.25
CA ASP A 377 -1.60 -19.26 -10.62
C ASP A 377 -1.30 -20.76 -10.65
N ALA A 378 -0.42 -21.27 -9.79
CA ALA A 378 -0.07 -22.70 -9.71
C ALA A 378 -1.28 -23.59 -9.41
N ARG A 379 -2.29 -23.11 -8.67
CA ARG A 379 -3.56 -23.83 -8.45
C ARG A 379 -4.35 -24.10 -9.73
N GLY A 380 -4.08 -23.33 -10.78
CA GLY A 380 -4.58 -23.57 -12.14
C GLY A 380 -3.98 -24.81 -12.81
N TYR A 381 -2.82 -25.29 -12.36
CA TYR A 381 -2.02 -26.32 -13.01
C TYR A 381 -1.80 -27.57 -12.15
N MET A 382 -1.72 -27.44 -10.83
CA MET A 382 -1.40 -28.52 -9.90
C MET A 382 -2.27 -28.50 -8.65
N SER A 383 -2.26 -29.59 -7.88
CA SER A 383 -2.96 -29.65 -6.58
C SER A 383 -2.28 -28.77 -5.53
N GLU A 384 -2.93 -28.59 -4.38
CA GLU A 384 -2.36 -27.80 -3.28
C GLU A 384 -1.10 -28.46 -2.69
N GLU A 385 -1.08 -29.79 -2.59
CA GLU A 385 0.06 -30.58 -2.11
C GLU A 385 1.25 -30.49 -3.07
N GLU A 386 0.97 -30.39 -4.37
CA GLU A 386 1.96 -30.23 -5.42
C GLU A 386 2.44 -28.78 -5.55
N ASN A 387 1.75 -27.79 -4.99
CA ASN A 387 2.12 -26.39 -5.15
C ASN A 387 3.39 -26.02 -4.36
N PRO A 388 4.51 -25.69 -5.01
CA PRO A 388 5.76 -25.36 -4.31
C PRO A 388 5.67 -24.03 -3.53
N PHE A 389 4.66 -23.20 -3.81
CA PHE A 389 4.45 -21.90 -3.18
C PHE A 389 3.37 -21.92 -2.09
N SER A 390 2.96 -23.09 -1.61
CA SER A 390 1.90 -23.24 -0.60
C SER A 390 2.12 -22.42 0.70
N LYS A 391 3.37 -22.09 1.03
CA LYS A 391 3.73 -21.23 2.17
C LYS A 391 3.70 -19.72 1.87
N ALA A 392 3.39 -19.31 0.64
CA ALA A 392 3.37 -17.89 0.26
C ALA A 392 2.32 -17.08 1.03
N ALA A 393 1.24 -17.72 1.50
CA ALA A 393 0.23 -17.07 2.34
C ALA A 393 0.83 -16.52 3.65
N ASP A 394 1.85 -17.18 4.23
CA ASP A 394 2.51 -16.71 5.45
C ASP A 394 3.29 -15.40 5.23
N LEU A 395 3.64 -15.07 3.98
CA LEU A 395 4.36 -13.84 3.64
C LEU A 395 3.48 -12.60 3.76
N VAL A 396 2.14 -12.77 3.79
CA VAL A 396 1.23 -11.66 4.04
C VAL A 396 1.53 -11.04 5.40
N ASP A 397 1.58 -11.87 6.44
CA ASP A 397 1.78 -11.41 7.82
C ASP A 397 3.25 -11.04 8.10
N LYS A 398 4.20 -11.69 7.40
CA LYS A 398 5.65 -11.50 7.63
C LYS A 398 6.26 -10.32 6.86
N ALA A 399 5.78 -10.03 5.65
CA ALA A 399 6.43 -9.06 4.76
C ALA A 399 5.46 -7.98 4.26
N ILE A 400 4.24 -8.34 3.88
CA ILE A 400 3.29 -7.39 3.27
C ILE A 400 2.66 -6.49 4.33
N ALA A 401 2.00 -7.06 5.34
CA ALA A 401 1.32 -6.29 6.39
C ALA A 401 2.25 -5.31 7.12
N PRO A 402 3.50 -5.69 7.51
CA PRO A 402 4.46 -4.75 8.08
C PRO A 402 4.89 -3.63 7.14
N SER A 403 4.71 -3.78 5.83
CA SER A 403 5.06 -2.78 4.81
C SER A 403 3.89 -1.86 4.45
N ILE A 404 2.70 -2.09 5.00
CA ILE A 404 1.56 -1.21 4.80
C ILE A 404 1.68 0.01 5.72
N ARG A 405 1.40 1.18 5.17
CA ARG A 405 1.44 2.47 5.84
C ARG A 405 0.07 3.14 5.74
N LYS A 406 -0.34 3.78 6.83
CA LYS A 406 -1.59 4.53 6.90
C LYS A 406 -1.31 6.03 6.76
N ALA A 407 -1.97 6.69 5.82
CA ALA A 407 -1.88 8.13 5.61
C ALA A 407 -3.22 8.67 5.07
N ASP A 408 -3.65 9.84 5.53
CA ASP A 408 -4.88 10.52 5.09
C ASP A 408 -6.14 9.62 5.04
N GLY A 409 -6.23 8.67 5.97
CA GLY A 409 -7.37 7.74 6.06
C GLY A 409 -7.32 6.56 5.06
N GLY A 410 -6.29 6.47 4.22
CA GLY A 410 -6.01 5.35 3.32
C GLY A 410 -4.83 4.48 3.77
N PHE A 411 -4.62 3.38 3.04
CA PHE A 411 -3.56 2.40 3.23
C PHE A 411 -2.75 2.25 1.95
N PHE A 412 -1.44 2.30 2.08
CA PHE A 412 -0.50 2.28 0.97
C PHE A 412 0.62 1.27 1.25
N LEU A 413 1.01 0.52 0.24
CA LEU A 413 2.10 -0.44 0.35
C LEU A 413 3.42 0.28 0.10
N GLN A 414 4.29 0.33 1.11
CA GLN A 414 5.65 0.84 0.95
C GLN A 414 6.45 -0.16 0.10
N THR A 415 6.98 0.32 -1.02
CA THR A 415 7.70 -0.49 -2.01
C THR A 415 9.22 -0.27 -1.99
N SER A 416 9.69 0.74 -1.25
CA SER A 416 11.11 1.07 -1.16
C SER A 416 11.47 1.62 0.22
N ALA A 417 12.75 1.55 0.56
CA ALA A 417 13.28 1.94 1.86
C ALA A 417 13.11 3.44 2.17
N ASP A 418 12.97 4.29 1.15
CA ASP A 418 12.76 5.73 1.26
C ASP A 418 11.32 6.15 1.60
N GLY A 419 10.42 5.18 1.83
CA GLY A 419 9.02 5.44 2.17
C GLY A 419 8.09 5.65 0.98
N ARG A 420 8.58 5.50 -0.26
CA ARG A 420 7.76 5.57 -1.47
C ARG A 420 6.89 4.31 -1.61
N CYS A 421 5.67 4.54 -2.07
CA CYS A 421 4.64 3.54 -2.33
C CYS A 421 4.25 3.64 -3.81
N ASP A 422 4.69 2.68 -4.63
CA ASP A 422 4.31 2.61 -6.06
C ASP A 422 2.84 2.24 -6.23
N ALA A 423 2.12 3.01 -7.05
CA ALA A 423 0.68 2.82 -7.21
C ALA A 423 0.34 1.51 -7.95
N LEU A 424 1.08 1.13 -8.99
CA LEU A 424 0.79 -0.11 -9.73
C LEU A 424 1.09 -1.33 -8.86
N VAL A 425 2.22 -1.33 -8.15
CA VAL A 425 2.56 -2.41 -7.22
C VAL A 425 1.51 -2.52 -6.13
N GLY A 426 1.03 -1.40 -5.57
CA GLY A 426 -0.06 -1.39 -4.59
C GLY A 426 -1.38 -1.95 -5.13
N LEU A 427 -1.75 -1.64 -6.38
CA LEU A 427 -2.93 -2.20 -7.04
C LEU A 427 -2.78 -3.70 -7.27
N TYR A 428 -1.64 -4.17 -7.78
CA TYR A 428 -1.36 -5.60 -7.94
C TYR A 428 -1.40 -6.35 -6.62
N ALA A 429 -0.76 -5.80 -5.58
CA ALA A 429 -0.80 -6.36 -4.23
C ALA A 429 -2.25 -6.51 -3.75
N GLY A 430 -3.05 -5.45 -3.90
CA GLY A 430 -4.44 -5.46 -3.48
C GLY A 430 -5.27 -6.54 -4.19
N LYS A 431 -5.14 -6.67 -5.51
CA LYS A 431 -5.84 -7.71 -6.29
C LYS A 431 -5.35 -9.12 -5.96
N ALA A 432 -4.05 -9.31 -5.74
CA ALA A 432 -3.49 -10.59 -5.33
C ALA A 432 -4.00 -11.01 -3.95
N LEU A 433 -4.07 -10.09 -2.97
CA LEU A 433 -4.60 -10.37 -1.64
C LEU A 433 -6.10 -10.69 -1.64
N ILE A 434 -6.89 -10.04 -2.48
CA ILE A 434 -8.32 -10.35 -2.65
C ILE A 434 -8.48 -11.78 -3.19
N ARG A 435 -7.74 -12.16 -4.24
CA ARG A 435 -7.74 -13.54 -4.77
C ARG A 435 -7.25 -14.55 -3.73
N LEU A 436 -6.22 -14.20 -2.97
CA LEU A 436 -5.67 -15.04 -1.90
C LEU A 436 -6.70 -15.30 -0.79
N ALA A 437 -7.45 -14.27 -0.40
CA ALA A 437 -8.47 -14.38 0.64
C ALA A 437 -9.50 -15.48 0.35
N GLU A 438 -9.99 -15.53 -0.89
CA GLU A 438 -10.89 -16.58 -1.38
C GLU A 438 -10.18 -17.94 -1.42
N ALA A 439 -8.97 -17.96 -1.97
CA ALA A 439 -8.18 -19.17 -2.15
C ALA A 439 -7.89 -19.92 -0.83
N VAL A 440 -7.58 -19.20 0.25
CA VAL A 440 -7.21 -19.78 1.56
C VAL A 440 -8.29 -19.63 2.64
N GLY A 441 -9.45 -19.07 2.31
CA GLY A 441 -10.55 -18.87 3.26
C GLY A 441 -10.21 -17.89 4.39
N ARG A 442 -9.43 -16.84 4.12
CA ARG A 442 -9.03 -15.80 5.10
C ARG A 442 -9.57 -14.43 4.71
N PRO A 443 -10.78 -14.03 5.14
CA PRO A 443 -11.42 -12.79 4.72
C PRO A 443 -10.61 -11.52 5.04
N ILE A 444 -9.81 -11.53 6.10
CA ILE A 444 -8.95 -10.39 6.46
C ILE A 444 -8.02 -9.97 5.31
N TYR A 445 -7.56 -10.91 4.48
CA TYR A 445 -6.72 -10.59 3.31
C TYR A 445 -7.51 -9.83 2.23
N ALA A 446 -8.81 -10.09 2.08
CA ALA A 446 -9.67 -9.33 1.19
C ALA A 446 -9.83 -7.91 1.70
N GLY A 447 -10.06 -7.73 3.01
CA GLY A 447 -10.11 -6.40 3.63
C GLY A 447 -8.86 -5.59 3.35
N ILE A 448 -7.67 -6.14 3.64
CA ILE A 448 -6.39 -5.48 3.34
C ILE A 448 -6.27 -5.14 1.85
N GLY A 449 -6.55 -6.09 0.97
CA GLY A 449 -6.41 -5.88 -0.46
C GLY A 449 -7.36 -4.82 -1.02
N GLN A 450 -8.62 -4.80 -0.56
CA GLN A 450 -9.60 -3.79 -0.91
C GLN A 450 -9.18 -2.40 -0.41
N SER A 451 -8.64 -2.29 0.81
CA SER A 451 -8.13 -1.01 1.32
C SER A 451 -7.01 -0.45 0.45
N LEU A 452 -6.06 -1.28 0.01
CA LEU A 452 -4.96 -0.86 -0.86
C LEU A 452 -5.49 -0.33 -2.20
N VAL A 453 -6.40 -1.07 -2.84
CA VAL A 453 -6.99 -0.64 -4.11
C VAL A 453 -7.75 0.66 -3.95
N VAL A 454 -8.73 0.72 -3.05
CA VAL A 454 -9.59 1.90 -2.86
C VAL A 454 -8.78 3.14 -2.47
N SER A 455 -7.76 2.98 -1.63
CA SER A 455 -6.90 4.12 -1.22
C SER A 455 -6.19 4.76 -2.41
N ILE A 456 -5.77 3.96 -3.39
CA ILE A 456 -5.14 4.46 -4.63
C ILE A 456 -6.18 5.07 -5.57
N LEU A 457 -7.33 4.39 -5.77
CA LEU A 457 -8.39 4.90 -6.66
C LEU A 457 -9.00 6.22 -6.19
N ARG A 458 -9.08 6.43 -4.87
CA ARG A 458 -9.56 7.70 -4.30
C ARG A 458 -8.63 8.88 -4.57
N LEU A 459 -7.38 8.64 -4.98
CA LEU A 459 -6.45 9.68 -5.44
C LEU A 459 -6.63 10.01 -6.94
N ALA A 460 -7.58 9.34 -7.63
CA ALA A 460 -7.82 9.57 -9.03
C ALA A 460 -8.42 10.95 -9.32
N SER A 461 -7.91 11.59 -10.36
CA SER A 461 -8.46 12.82 -10.93
C SER A 461 -9.78 12.54 -11.66
N GLY A 462 -10.44 13.60 -12.16
CA GLY A 462 -11.72 13.47 -12.89
C GLY A 462 -11.64 12.64 -14.19
N ASP A 463 -10.44 12.48 -14.74
CA ASP A 463 -10.12 11.65 -15.92
C ASP A 463 -9.71 10.20 -15.55
N GLY A 464 -9.80 9.83 -14.26
CA GLY A 464 -9.45 8.49 -13.78
C GLY A 464 -7.93 8.25 -13.65
N SER A 465 -7.08 9.20 -14.07
CA SER A 465 -5.64 9.11 -13.86
C SER A 465 -5.32 9.08 -12.37
N ILE A 466 -4.30 8.33 -11.94
CA ILE A 466 -3.84 8.22 -10.55
C ILE A 466 -2.40 8.72 -10.42
N PRO A 467 -1.94 9.20 -9.25
CA PRO A 467 -0.51 9.47 -9.08
C PRO A 467 0.30 8.18 -9.26
N ALA A 468 1.47 8.26 -9.91
CA ALA A 468 2.35 7.10 -10.11
C ALA A 468 2.87 6.52 -8.79
N SER A 469 3.03 7.37 -7.79
CA SER A 469 3.41 6.95 -6.44
C SER A 469 2.93 7.93 -5.38
N VAL A 470 2.98 7.49 -4.14
CA VAL A 470 2.84 8.34 -2.96
C VAL A 470 3.98 8.12 -2.00
N SER A 471 4.42 9.16 -1.30
CA SER A 471 5.37 9.06 -0.20
C SER A 471 4.71 9.53 1.08
N ILE A 472 5.04 8.89 2.20
CA ILE A 472 4.46 9.23 3.50
C ILE A 472 5.54 9.86 4.35
N VAL A 473 5.46 11.19 4.51
CA VAL A 473 6.42 11.98 5.27
C VAL A 473 5.70 12.56 6.48
N SER A 474 6.16 12.24 7.69
CA SER A 474 5.55 12.71 8.95
C SER A 474 4.04 12.42 9.06
N GLY A 475 3.58 11.32 8.47
CA GLY A 475 2.18 10.89 8.46
C GLY A 475 1.28 11.61 7.45
N ALA A 476 1.81 12.55 6.66
CA ALA A 476 1.10 13.20 5.57
C ALA A 476 1.41 12.51 4.24
N LEU A 477 0.41 12.46 3.35
CA LEU A 477 0.56 11.85 2.04
C LEU A 477 1.05 12.90 1.02
N GLN A 478 2.23 12.66 0.45
CA GLN A 478 2.76 13.43 -0.67
C GLN A 478 2.57 12.63 -1.97
N ARG A 479 1.87 13.22 -2.94
CA ARG A 479 1.60 12.60 -4.24
C ARG A 479 2.74 12.94 -5.20
N SER A 480 3.14 12.00 -6.05
CA SER A 480 4.02 12.33 -7.17
C SER A 480 3.31 13.27 -8.16
N GLU A 481 4.09 14.15 -8.80
CA GLU A 481 3.62 14.96 -9.93
C GLU A 481 3.31 14.07 -11.15
N GLU A 482 4.12 13.04 -11.35
CA GLU A 482 3.88 12.02 -12.36
C GLU A 482 2.55 11.30 -12.09
N ARG A 483 1.73 11.20 -13.14
CA ARG A 483 0.43 10.52 -13.12
C ARG A 483 0.40 9.40 -14.13
N LEU A 484 -0.22 8.31 -13.75
CA LEU A 484 -0.53 7.18 -14.62
C LEU A 484 -1.89 7.42 -15.28
N PRO A 485 -1.99 7.35 -16.62
CA PRO A 485 -3.27 7.39 -17.32
C PRO A 485 -4.21 6.28 -16.83
N ALA A 486 -5.52 6.51 -16.94
CA ALA A 486 -6.52 5.50 -16.55
C ALA A 486 -6.32 4.18 -17.30
N ALA A 487 -5.93 4.24 -18.58
CA ALA A 487 -5.64 3.07 -19.42
C ALA A 487 -4.57 2.13 -18.82
N THR A 488 -3.58 2.67 -18.11
CA THR A 488 -2.51 1.88 -17.48
C THR A 488 -3.03 1.07 -16.28
N ALA A 489 -3.91 1.65 -15.46
CA ALA A 489 -4.49 0.98 -14.30
C ALA A 489 -5.68 0.07 -14.66
N TYR A 490 -6.30 0.30 -15.82
CA TYR A 490 -7.53 -0.37 -16.25
C TYR A 490 -7.44 -1.90 -16.25
N PRO A 491 -6.43 -2.55 -16.85
CA PRO A 491 -6.33 -4.02 -16.84
C PRO A 491 -6.15 -4.65 -15.44
N ILE A 492 -5.83 -3.85 -14.42
CA ILE A 492 -5.60 -4.31 -13.05
C ILE A 492 -6.89 -4.19 -12.22
N VAL A 493 -7.57 -3.05 -12.37
CA VAL A 493 -8.64 -2.62 -11.48
C VAL A 493 -10.02 -2.92 -12.05
N ALA A 494 -10.20 -2.70 -13.35
CA ALA A 494 -11.50 -2.76 -13.98
C ALA A 494 -12.08 -4.19 -13.97
N GLU A 495 -13.35 -4.29 -13.60
CA GLU A 495 -14.15 -5.49 -13.81
C GLU A 495 -14.73 -5.45 -15.23
N SER A 496 -14.01 -6.01 -16.19
CA SER A 496 -14.52 -6.24 -17.55
C SER A 496 -14.19 -7.66 -18.02
N PRO A 497 -15.20 -8.45 -18.43
CA PRO A 497 -14.97 -9.80 -18.96
C PRO A 497 -14.32 -9.78 -20.36
N TYR A 498 -14.23 -8.60 -20.99
CA TYR A 498 -13.74 -8.43 -22.35
C TYR A 498 -12.27 -8.00 -22.43
N LEU A 499 -11.54 -7.95 -21.32
CA LEU A 499 -10.10 -7.70 -21.36
C LEU A 499 -9.37 -8.87 -22.06
N PRO A 500 -8.46 -8.60 -23.02
CA PRO A 500 -7.59 -9.60 -23.61
C PRO A 500 -6.79 -10.35 -22.55
N ARG A 501 -6.88 -11.67 -22.56
CA ARG A 501 -6.20 -12.51 -21.57
C ARG A 501 -5.84 -13.88 -22.12
N ALA A 502 -4.87 -14.50 -21.44
CA ALA A 502 -4.56 -15.90 -21.61
C ALA A 502 -5.55 -16.74 -20.79
N ILE A 503 -6.12 -17.79 -21.40
CA ILE A 503 -6.92 -18.80 -20.71
C ILE A 503 -6.23 -20.13 -20.90
N SER A 504 -5.72 -20.72 -19.82
CA SER A 504 -5.07 -22.03 -19.87
C SER A 504 -6.11 -23.14 -20.03
N PHE A 505 -5.77 -24.12 -20.86
CA PHE A 505 -6.48 -25.39 -21.01
C PHE A 505 -5.62 -26.57 -20.53
N PHE A 506 -4.61 -26.31 -19.71
CA PHE A 506 -3.66 -27.31 -19.22
C PHE A 506 -4.33 -28.54 -18.61
N LYS A 507 -5.32 -28.34 -17.75
CA LYS A 507 -6.03 -29.44 -17.07
C LYS A 507 -6.85 -30.31 -18.03
N GLN A 508 -7.32 -29.75 -19.14
CA GLN A 508 -8.19 -30.44 -20.10
C GLN A 508 -7.41 -31.06 -21.26
N LEU A 509 -6.36 -30.41 -21.73
CA LEU A 509 -5.64 -30.76 -22.96
C LEU A 509 -4.15 -31.06 -22.75
N GLY A 510 -3.60 -30.75 -21.58
CA GLY A 510 -2.20 -30.96 -21.23
C GLY A 510 -1.30 -29.75 -21.50
N PRO A 511 0.03 -29.92 -21.34
CA PRO A 511 1.02 -28.85 -21.45
C PRO A 511 0.95 -28.07 -22.77
N GLY A 512 1.11 -26.75 -22.70
CA GLY A 512 1.16 -25.88 -23.88
C GLY A 512 -0.21 -25.51 -24.47
N ALA A 513 -1.32 -26.02 -23.92
CA ALA A 513 -2.66 -25.75 -24.44
C ALA A 513 -3.30 -24.53 -23.75
N TRP A 514 -3.56 -23.47 -24.51
CA TRP A 514 -4.17 -22.24 -24.00
C TRP A 514 -4.74 -21.37 -25.13
N ALA A 515 -5.49 -20.33 -24.76
CA ALA A 515 -6.09 -19.36 -25.67
C ALA A 515 -5.70 -17.92 -25.34
N TRP A 516 -5.46 -17.09 -26.36
CA TRP A 516 -5.47 -15.62 -26.25
C TRP A 516 -6.78 -15.08 -26.80
N THR A 517 -7.59 -14.44 -25.97
CA THR A 517 -8.97 -14.05 -26.30
C THR A 517 -9.48 -12.90 -25.43
N CYS A 518 -10.53 -12.22 -25.90
CA CYS A 518 -11.36 -11.29 -25.14
C CYS A 518 -12.78 -11.84 -24.88
N ALA A 519 -12.99 -13.14 -25.05
CA ALA A 519 -14.25 -13.82 -24.74
C ALA A 519 -14.63 -13.63 -23.26
N SER A 520 -15.92 -13.50 -22.95
CA SER A 520 -16.36 -13.42 -21.55
C SER A 520 -16.23 -14.77 -20.84
N GLY A 521 -16.31 -15.87 -21.59
CA GLY A 521 -16.09 -17.23 -21.10
C GLY A 521 -15.46 -18.12 -22.18
N ALA A 522 -14.69 -19.12 -21.74
CA ALA A 522 -14.17 -20.17 -22.61
C ALA A 522 -14.17 -21.50 -21.84
N ARG A 523 -14.69 -22.56 -22.45
CA ARG A 523 -14.80 -23.91 -21.87
C ARG A 523 -14.28 -24.94 -22.87
N VAL A 524 -13.69 -26.01 -22.36
CA VAL A 524 -13.16 -27.10 -23.20
C VAL A 524 -13.68 -28.43 -22.70
N THR A 525 -14.14 -29.26 -23.65
CA THR A 525 -14.39 -30.68 -23.45
C THR A 525 -13.55 -31.46 -24.47
N ALA A 526 -12.89 -32.52 -24.01
CA ALA A 526 -12.00 -33.30 -24.85
C ALA A 526 -12.24 -34.80 -24.67
N SER A 527 -12.11 -35.52 -25.76
CA SER A 527 -12.14 -36.98 -25.89
C SER A 527 -11.04 -37.39 -26.88
N PRO A 528 -10.68 -38.67 -26.99
CA PRO A 528 -9.66 -39.11 -27.93
C PRO A 528 -9.95 -38.72 -29.40
N GLU A 529 -11.22 -38.68 -29.79
CA GLU A 529 -11.66 -38.43 -31.17
C GLU A 529 -11.99 -36.97 -31.45
N LYS A 530 -12.26 -36.18 -30.39
CA LYS A 530 -12.86 -34.85 -30.54
C LYS A 530 -12.52 -33.91 -29.38
N THR A 531 -12.20 -32.67 -29.73
CA THR A 531 -12.13 -31.53 -28.80
C THR A 531 -13.20 -30.51 -29.17
N VAL A 532 -13.95 -30.01 -28.18
CA VAL A 532 -14.91 -28.91 -28.34
C VAL A 532 -14.51 -27.77 -27.43
N ILE A 533 -14.26 -26.62 -28.03
CA ILE A 533 -13.95 -25.36 -27.34
C ILE A 533 -15.15 -24.45 -27.54
N THR A 534 -15.87 -24.14 -26.46
CA THR A 534 -17.01 -23.21 -26.48
C THR A 534 -16.54 -21.86 -25.98
N VAL A 535 -16.72 -20.81 -26.76
CA VAL A 535 -16.37 -19.43 -26.40
C VAL A 535 -17.61 -18.56 -26.36
N ASP A 536 -17.72 -17.73 -25.32
CA ASP A 536 -18.85 -16.83 -25.11
C ASP A 536 -18.47 -15.39 -25.54
N TYR A 537 -19.23 -14.81 -26.47
CA TYR A 537 -18.99 -13.43 -26.96
C TYR A 537 -20.30 -12.81 -27.47
N PRO A 538 -20.43 -11.47 -27.54
CA PRO A 538 -21.66 -10.84 -27.97
C PRO A 538 -22.09 -11.22 -29.39
N VAL A 539 -23.37 -11.58 -29.53
CA VAL A 539 -23.99 -11.91 -30.83
C VAL A 539 -23.86 -10.72 -31.79
N GLY A 540 -23.50 -11.02 -33.03
CA GLY A 540 -23.28 -10.05 -34.11
C GLY A 540 -21.90 -9.42 -34.12
N SER A 541 -21.08 -9.63 -33.08
CA SER A 541 -19.71 -9.12 -33.03
C SER A 541 -18.71 -10.08 -33.66
N SER A 542 -17.65 -9.52 -34.25
CA SER A 542 -16.48 -10.28 -34.70
C SER A 542 -15.57 -10.55 -33.49
N HIS A 543 -15.22 -11.81 -33.29
CA HIS A 543 -14.33 -12.30 -32.25
C HIS A 543 -13.09 -12.92 -32.89
N TYR A 544 -11.92 -12.43 -32.51
CA TYR A 544 -10.65 -13.02 -32.88
C TYR A 544 -10.08 -13.76 -31.68
N LEU A 545 -9.61 -14.99 -31.90
CA LEU A 545 -8.93 -15.75 -30.86
C LEU A 545 -7.75 -16.52 -31.46
N THR A 546 -6.73 -16.73 -30.63
CA THR A 546 -5.59 -17.61 -30.97
C THR A 546 -5.55 -18.76 -29.98
N LEU A 547 -5.38 -19.97 -30.48
CA LEU A 547 -5.26 -21.20 -29.70
C LEU A 547 -3.87 -21.79 -29.90
N TYR A 548 -3.21 -22.17 -28.81
CA TYR A 548 -1.93 -22.88 -28.81
C TYR A 548 -2.09 -24.28 -28.24
N GLY A 549 -1.12 -25.16 -28.51
CA GLY A 549 -1.17 -26.57 -28.12
C GLY A 549 -2.18 -27.40 -28.92
N VAL A 550 -2.61 -26.91 -30.08
CA VAL A 550 -3.57 -27.60 -30.94
C VAL A 550 -2.86 -28.73 -31.68
N LYS A 551 -3.22 -29.98 -31.34
CA LYS A 551 -2.74 -31.19 -32.03
C LYS A 551 -3.23 -31.21 -33.49
N PRO A 552 -2.47 -31.83 -34.42
CA PRO A 552 -2.95 -32.02 -35.79
C PRO A 552 -4.30 -32.74 -35.79
N PHE A 553 -5.26 -32.20 -36.52
CA PHE A 553 -6.64 -32.70 -36.62
C PHE A 553 -6.99 -32.98 -38.08
N VAL A 554 -7.95 -33.86 -38.31
CA VAL A 554 -8.46 -34.21 -39.64
C VAL A 554 -9.46 -33.17 -40.12
N LYS A 555 -10.29 -32.66 -39.20
CA LYS A 555 -11.38 -31.76 -39.54
C LYS A 555 -11.68 -30.76 -38.43
N ILE A 556 -12.11 -29.55 -38.81
CA ILE A 556 -12.66 -28.54 -37.92
C ILE A 556 -14.08 -28.18 -38.33
N GLN A 557 -14.94 -27.97 -37.33
CA GLN A 557 -16.25 -27.37 -37.53
C GLN A 557 -16.41 -26.08 -36.76
N LEU A 558 -16.97 -25.08 -37.44
CA LEU A 558 -17.50 -23.85 -36.87
C LEU A 558 -19.00 -23.79 -37.22
N TYR A 559 -19.86 -23.46 -36.26
CA TYR A 559 -21.32 -23.46 -36.45
C TYR A 559 -21.89 -24.82 -36.94
N GLY A 560 -21.22 -25.93 -36.63
CA GLY A 560 -21.59 -27.27 -37.09
C GLY A 560 -21.30 -27.54 -38.57
N LEU A 561 -20.63 -26.63 -39.28
CA LEU A 561 -20.22 -26.78 -40.68
C LEU A 561 -18.73 -27.06 -40.77
N ASP A 562 -18.32 -27.86 -41.74
CA ASP A 562 -16.91 -28.12 -42.01
C ASP A 562 -16.26 -26.89 -42.66
N TYR A 563 -15.13 -26.44 -42.12
CA TYR A 563 -14.38 -25.30 -42.65
C TYR A 563 -13.05 -25.75 -43.26
N ASN A 564 -12.72 -25.20 -44.42
CA ASN A 564 -11.39 -25.34 -45.01
C ASN A 564 -10.46 -24.28 -44.42
N MET A 565 -9.18 -24.65 -44.29
CA MET A 565 -8.14 -23.72 -43.86
C MET A 565 -7.91 -22.65 -44.93
N ASP A 566 -7.83 -21.39 -44.49
CA ASP A 566 -7.55 -20.26 -45.38
C ASP A 566 -6.64 -19.26 -44.66
N ALA A 567 -5.45 -18.98 -45.21
CA ALA A 567 -4.54 -17.99 -44.64
C ALA A 567 -5.06 -16.54 -44.77
N SER A 568 -6.02 -16.30 -45.67
CA SER A 568 -6.62 -14.98 -45.92
C SER A 568 -7.94 -14.75 -45.17
N PHE A 569 -8.33 -15.66 -44.26
CA PHE A 569 -9.64 -15.67 -43.61
C PHE A 569 -10.03 -14.35 -42.92
N GLU A 570 -9.06 -13.53 -42.51
CA GLU A 570 -9.30 -12.27 -41.84
C GLU A 570 -9.69 -11.10 -42.75
N ASN A 571 -9.44 -11.23 -44.07
CA ASN A 571 -9.65 -10.18 -45.06
C ASN A 571 -11.11 -10.00 -45.44
N TYR A 572 -11.94 -11.02 -45.28
CA TYR A 572 -13.35 -11.01 -45.68
C TYR A 572 -14.26 -10.93 -44.46
N ASN A 573 -15.52 -10.53 -44.66
CA ASN A 573 -16.54 -10.51 -43.60
C ASN A 573 -17.13 -11.91 -43.33
N ALA A 574 -16.28 -12.92 -43.21
CA ALA A 574 -16.64 -14.30 -42.92
C ALA A 574 -15.87 -14.81 -41.68
N SER A 575 -16.35 -15.91 -41.12
CA SER A 575 -15.57 -16.69 -40.15
C SER A 575 -14.58 -17.59 -40.87
N GLY A 576 -13.51 -17.97 -40.19
CA GLY A 576 -12.52 -18.88 -40.75
C GLY A 576 -11.34 -19.06 -39.81
N TYR A 577 -10.35 -19.83 -40.26
CA TYR A 577 -9.19 -20.17 -39.46
C TYR A 577 -7.95 -20.40 -40.32
N PHE A 578 -6.80 -20.23 -39.68
CA PHE A 578 -5.49 -20.65 -40.19
C PHE A 578 -4.78 -21.48 -39.13
N TYR A 579 -4.24 -22.65 -39.50
CA TYR A 579 -3.54 -23.54 -38.58
C TYR A 579 -2.07 -23.72 -38.97
N LYS A 580 -1.17 -23.26 -38.11
CA LYS A 580 0.28 -23.40 -38.25
C LYS A 580 0.73 -24.65 -37.51
N LYS A 581 0.68 -25.80 -38.20
CA LYS A 581 0.99 -27.13 -37.64
C LYS A 581 2.31 -27.19 -36.87
N ALA A 582 3.37 -26.59 -37.40
CA ALA A 582 4.70 -26.60 -36.75
C ALA A 582 4.74 -25.88 -35.39
N ALA A 583 3.87 -24.88 -35.19
CA ALA A 583 3.78 -24.14 -33.93
C ALA A 583 2.63 -24.65 -33.02
N GLY A 584 1.82 -25.61 -33.49
CA GLY A 584 0.59 -26.00 -32.79
C GLY A 584 -0.37 -24.82 -32.56
N ALA A 585 -0.29 -23.80 -33.42
CA ALA A 585 -1.02 -22.54 -33.27
C ALA A 585 -2.17 -22.45 -34.28
N MET A 586 -3.35 -22.12 -33.81
CA MET A 586 -4.54 -21.92 -34.63
C MET A 586 -5.10 -20.53 -34.39
N TYR A 587 -5.26 -19.79 -35.48
CA TYR A 587 -5.77 -18.44 -35.51
C TYR A 587 -7.21 -18.48 -36.04
N LEU A 588 -8.15 -17.85 -35.34
CA LEU A 588 -9.58 -17.95 -35.63
C LEU A 588 -10.23 -16.57 -35.66
N LYS A 589 -11.20 -16.44 -36.56
CA LYS A 589 -12.16 -15.34 -36.60
C LYS A 589 -13.55 -15.95 -36.62
N MET A 590 -14.39 -15.52 -35.69
CA MET A 590 -15.77 -15.96 -35.57
C MET A 590 -16.68 -14.73 -35.54
N ARG A 591 -17.81 -14.79 -36.23
CA ARG A 591 -18.90 -13.84 -36.05
C ARG A 591 -20.00 -14.55 -35.30
N HIS A 592 -20.17 -14.20 -34.03
CA HIS A 592 -21.07 -14.92 -33.12
C HIS A 592 -22.52 -14.79 -33.59
N LYS A 593 -23.17 -15.94 -33.80
CA LYS A 593 -24.60 -16.08 -34.15
C LYS A 593 -25.42 -16.47 -32.92
N ALA A 594 -24.79 -17.10 -31.93
CA ALA A 594 -25.33 -17.41 -30.62
C ALA A 594 -24.41 -16.83 -29.51
N PRO A 595 -24.90 -16.72 -28.26
CA PRO A 595 -24.10 -16.20 -27.14
C PRO A 595 -22.84 -17.02 -26.84
N GLY A 596 -22.86 -18.30 -27.20
CA GLY A 596 -21.72 -19.21 -27.12
C GLY A 596 -21.56 -19.96 -28.44
N GLU A 597 -20.33 -20.04 -28.94
CA GLU A 597 -20.01 -20.69 -30.20
C GLU A 597 -18.98 -21.80 -30.02
N ASP A 598 -19.20 -22.91 -30.72
CA ASP A 598 -18.33 -24.07 -30.68
C ASP A 598 -17.28 -24.05 -31.78
N VAL A 599 -16.03 -24.27 -31.39
CA VAL A 599 -14.94 -24.73 -32.25
C VAL A 599 -14.74 -26.22 -32.00
N ARG A 600 -15.04 -27.06 -32.99
CA ARG A 600 -14.95 -28.53 -32.84
C ARG A 600 -13.81 -29.05 -33.69
N LEU A 601 -12.86 -29.75 -33.08
CA LEU A 601 -11.73 -30.39 -33.73
C LEU A 601 -11.93 -31.91 -33.68
N PHE A 602 -11.71 -32.59 -34.81
CA PHE A 602 -11.83 -34.05 -34.95
C PHE A 602 -10.48 -34.63 -35.34
N TYR A 603 -10.05 -35.69 -34.64
CA TYR A 603 -8.70 -36.27 -34.74
C TYR A 603 -8.64 -37.59 -35.50
#